data_AF-A0A1Q7CU39-F1
#
_entry.id   AF-A0A1Q7CU39-F1
#
_cell.length_a   1.000
_cell.length_b   1.000
_cell.length_c   1.000
_cell.angle_alpha   90.00
_cell.angle_beta   90.00
_cell.angle_gamma   90.00
#
_symmetry.space_group_name_H-M   'P 1'
#
loop_
_entity.id
_entity.type
_entity.pdbx_description
1 polymer ?
#
loop_
_entity_poly.entity_id
_entity_poly.type
_entity_poly.pdbx_seq_one_letter_code
_entity_poly.pdbx_strand_id
1 'polypeptide(L)' 'MSGPALTRTNLLLETGKVRRLRRALQSRSNSEAVRRVIDERLAAEAGLQALQNLRKLGGPEDVFGRAPAKRE' A
#
# COMPACT_ATOMS: atom_id res chain seq x y z
N MET A 1 23.20 -14.11 -0.40
CA MET A 1 22.04 -13.37 -0.93
C MET A 1 22.37 -11.89 -0.84
N SER A 2 22.60 -11.21 -1.97
CA SER A 2 22.79 -9.76 -1.97
C SER A 2 21.42 -9.12 -1.75
N GLY A 3 21.25 -8.36 -0.66
CA GLY A 3 20.07 -7.54 -0.45
C GLY A 3 19.93 -6.47 -1.54
N PRO A 4 18.74 -5.88 -1.71
CA PRO A 4 18.57 -4.77 -2.64
C PRO A 4 19.57 -3.66 -2.34
N ALA A 5 20.20 -3.11 -3.37
CA ALA A 5 21.20 -2.06 -3.23
C ALA A 5 20.56 -0.82 -2.58
N LEU A 6 21.04 -0.44 -1.39
CA LEU A 6 20.56 0.74 -0.69
C LEU A 6 21.27 1.97 -1.26
N THR A 7 20.55 2.79 -2.00
CA THR A 7 21.02 4.12 -2.41
C THR A 7 20.60 5.16 -1.38
N ARG A 8 21.54 6.02 -0.96
CA ARG A 8 21.24 7.15 -0.09
C ARG A 8 20.66 8.29 -0.92
N THR A 9 19.46 8.74 -0.58
CA THR A 9 18.81 9.92 -1.17
C THR A 9 18.49 10.91 -0.07
N ASN A 10 18.85 12.18 -0.27
CA ASN A 10 18.50 13.27 0.64
C ASN A 10 17.25 13.98 0.12
N LEU A 11 16.23 14.10 0.95
CA LEU A 11 14.97 14.79 0.62
C LEU A 11 14.76 15.97 1.56
N LEU A 12 14.28 17.09 1.02
CA LEU A 12 13.81 18.21 1.82
C LEU A 12 12.35 17.97 2.19
N LEU A 13 12.08 17.78 3.48
CA LEU A 13 10.76 17.48 4.02
C LEU A 13 10.46 18.39 5.21
N GLU A 14 9.19 18.73 5.39
CA GLU A 14 8.75 19.48 6.57
C GLU A 14 8.95 18.63 7.84
N THR A 15 9.87 19.06 8.70
CA THR A 15 10.30 18.28 9.87
C THR A 15 9.15 17.98 10.84
N GLY A 16 8.19 18.90 10.98
CA GLY A 16 6.99 18.72 11.82
C GLY A 16 6.15 17.53 11.38
N LYS A 17 5.88 17.40 10.08
CA LYS A 17 5.15 16.27 9.49
C LYS A 17 5.88 14.95 9.70
N VAL A 18 7.20 14.92 9.44
CA VAL A 18 8.00 13.70 9.59
C VAL A 18 8.06 13.24 11.05
N ARG A 19 8.15 14.16 12.01
CA ARG A 19 8.10 13.81 13.44
C ARG A 19 6.75 13.24 13.86
N ARG A 20 5.64 13.82 13.37
CA ARG A 20 4.29 13.27 13.60
C ARG A 20 4.14 11.88 13.00
N LEU A 21 4.59 11.70 11.76
CA LEU A 21 4.59 10.40 11.08
C LEU A 21 5.39 9.35 11.87
N ARG A 22 6.62 9.68 12.30
CA ARG A 22 7.45 8.77 13.10
C ARG A 22 6.74 8.31 14.37
N ARG A 23 6.08 9.23 15.08
CA ARG A 23 5.32 8.91 16.31
C ARG A 23 4.12 8.02 16.00
N ALA A 24 3.35 8.35 14.96
CA ALA A 24 2.19 7.57 14.54
C ALA A 24 2.56 6.13 14.16
N LEU A 25 3.68 5.95 13.43
CA LEU A 25 4.17 4.65 13.00
C LEU A 25 5.10 3.95 14.02
N GLN A 26 5.26 4.54 15.22
CA GLN A 26 6.18 4.07 16.27
C GLN A 26 7.58 3.68 15.75
N SER A 27 8.08 4.42 14.76
CA SER A 27 9.33 4.08 14.06
C SER A 27 10.55 4.61 14.82
N ARG A 28 11.68 3.89 14.73
CA ARG A 28 12.91 4.23 15.46
C ARG A 28 13.62 5.46 14.90
N SER A 29 13.40 5.77 13.61
CA SER A 29 13.97 6.95 12.95
C SER A 29 13.02 7.60 11.96
N ASN A 30 13.33 8.84 11.56
CA ASN A 30 12.61 9.55 10.50
C ASN A 30 12.73 8.81 9.15
N SER A 31 13.93 8.34 8.80
CA SER A 31 14.17 7.60 7.55
C SER A 31 13.45 6.26 7.52
N GLU A 32 13.32 5.59 8.65
CA GLU A 32 12.49 4.40 8.77
C GLU A 32 11.01 4.72 8.58
N ALA A 33 10.50 5.76 9.24
CA ALA A 33 9.10 6.19 9.09
C ALA A 33 8.76 6.52 7.63
N VAL A 34 9.67 7.20 6.93
CA VAL A 34 9.51 7.53 5.50
C VAL A 34 9.54 6.27 4.62
N ARG A 35 10.43 5.30 4.89
CA ARG A 35 10.44 4.03 4.14
C ARG A 35 9.14 3.25 4.34
N ARG A 36 8.70 3.08 5.59
CA ARG A 36 7.48 2.33 5.91
C ARG A 36 6.24 2.92 5.25
N VAL A 37 6.08 4.25 5.27
CA VAL A 37 4.90 4.87 4.63
C VAL A 37 4.92 4.74 3.10
N ILE A 38 6.10 4.72 2.48
CA ILE A 38 6.24 4.45 1.04
C ILE A 38 5.82 3.01 0.75
N ASP A 39 6.33 2.04 1.51
CA ASP A 39 5.99 0.63 1.33
C ASP A 39 4.49 0.36 1.52
N GLU A 40 3.89 0.93 2.59
CA GLU A 40 2.46 0.84 2.87
C GLU A 40 1.62 1.42 1.74
N ARG A 41 2.01 2.59 1.20
CA ARG A 41 1.31 3.22 0.09
C ARG A 41 1.38 2.40 -1.19
N LEU A 42 2.57 1.90 -1.54
CA LEU A 42 2.76 1.05 -2.72
C LEU A 42 1.95 -0.25 -2.61
N ALA A 43 1.94 -0.87 -1.43
CA ALA A 43 1.15 -2.08 -1.19
C ALA A 43 -0.36 -1.81 -1.30
N ALA A 44 -0.85 -0.69 -0.76
CA ALA A 44 -2.25 -0.30 -0.86
C ALA A 44 -2.68 -0.03 -2.32
N GLU A 45 -1.84 0.67 -3.10
CA GLU A 45 -2.09 0.92 -4.51
C GLU A 45 -2.09 -0.37 -5.33
N ALA A 46 -1.12 -1.26 -5.11
CA ALA A 46 -1.06 -2.56 -5.76
C ALA A 46 -2.28 -3.43 -5.40
N GLY A 47 -2.70 -3.44 -4.14
CA GLY A 47 -3.88 -4.17 -3.68
C GLY A 47 -5.17 -3.62 -4.30
N LEU A 48 -5.33 -2.30 -4.36
CA LEU A 48 -6.47 -1.67 -5.02
C LEU A 48 -6.51 -1.99 -6.52
N GLN A 49 -5.36 -1.94 -7.20
CA GLN A 49 -5.27 -2.30 -8.60
C GLN A 49 -5.63 -3.78 -8.84
N ALA A 50 -5.15 -4.67 -7.97
CA ALA A 50 -5.49 -6.09 -8.03
C ALA A 50 -7.00 -6.31 -7.86
N LEU A 51 -7.64 -5.63 -6.89
CA LEU A 51 -9.10 -5.71 -6.71
C LEU A 51 -9.87 -5.20 -7.94
N GLN A 52 -9.44 -4.10 -8.55
CA GLN A 52 -10.06 -3.60 -9.78
C GLN A 52 -9.90 -4.58 -10.94
N ASN A 53 -8.74 -5.22 -11.07
CA ASN A 53 -8.50 -6.22 -12.11
C ASN A 53 -9.39 -7.45 -11.91
N LEU A 54 -9.54 -7.92 -10.67
CA LEU A 54 -10.47 -9.00 -10.34
C LEU A 54 -11.91 -8.65 -10.70
N ARG A 55 -12.37 -7.41 -10.42
CA ARG A 55 -13.69 -6.92 -10.84
C ARG A 55 -13.90 -6.96 -12.34
N LYS A 56 -12.90 -6.57 -13.12
CA LYS A 56 -12.98 -6.61 -14.60
C LYS A 56 -13.00 -8.03 -15.16
N LEU A 57 -12.37 -8.98 -14.47
CA LEU A 57 -12.32 -10.39 -14.84
C LEU A 57 -13.52 -11.21 -14.35
N GLY A 58 -14.50 -10.58 -13.69
CA GLY A 58 -15.71 -11.24 -13.19
C GLY A 58 -15.67 -11.71 -11.72
N GLY A 59 -14.65 -11.36 -10.93
CA GLY A 59 -14.63 -11.60 -9.47
C GLY A 59 -14.81 -10.31 -8.66
N PRO A 60 -14.60 -10.24 -7.34
CA PRO A 60 -15.10 -11.07 -6.24
C PRO A 60 -16.57 -10.77 -5.84
N GLU A 61 -17.31 -9.90 -6.54
CA GLU A 61 -18.76 -9.72 -6.31
C GLU A 61 -19.57 -11.01 -6.59
N ASP A 62 -19.05 -11.87 -7.47
CA ASP A 62 -19.63 -13.19 -7.79
C ASP A 62 -19.36 -14.25 -6.70
N VAL A 63 -18.32 -14.05 -5.86
CA VAL A 63 -17.93 -15.01 -4.81
C VAL A 63 -18.72 -14.79 -3.51
N PHE A 64 -19.25 -13.59 -3.28
CA PHE A 64 -19.98 -13.22 -2.04
C PHE A 64 -21.49 -12.96 -2.22
N GLY A 65 -22.08 -13.32 -3.37
CA GLY A 65 -23.54 -13.52 -3.43
C GLY A 65 -24.31 -12.71 -4.46
N ARG A 66 -24.00 -12.88 -5.74
CA ARG A 66 -25.07 -12.85 -6.74
C ARG A 66 -25.18 -14.23 -7.37
N ALA A 67 -26.00 -15.06 -6.73
CA ALA A 67 -26.60 -16.20 -7.41
C ALA A 67 -27.15 -15.73 -8.76
N PRO A 68 -26.89 -16.44 -9.87
CA PRO A 68 -27.44 -16.05 -11.16
C PRO A 68 -28.96 -15.98 -11.01
N ALA A 69 -29.54 -14.84 -11.33
CA ALA A 69 -30.98 -14.73 -11.49
C ALA A 69 -31.38 -15.79 -12.52
N LYS A 70 -32.13 -16.80 -12.07
CA LYS A 70 -32.77 -17.79 -12.93
C LYS A 70 -33.42 -17.05 -14.09
N ARG A 71 -32.93 -17.28 -15.30
CA ARG A 71 -33.66 -16.93 -16.51
C ARG A 71 -34.76 -17.98 -16.66
N GLU A 72 -36.01 -17.53 -16.49
CA GLU A 72 -37.19 -18.22 -17.01
C GLU A 72 -37.17 -18.24 -18.55
#